data_AF-A0A951CCJ3-F1
#
_entry.id   AF-A0A951CCJ3-F1
#
_cell.length_a   1.000
_cell.length_b   1.000
_cell.length_c   1.000
_cell.angle_alpha   90.00
_cell.angle_beta   90.00
_cell.angle_gamma   90.00
#
_symmetry.space_group_name_H-M   'P 1'
#
loop_
_entity.id
_entity.type
_entity.pdbx_description
1 polymer ?
#
loop_
_entity_poly.entity_id
_entity_poly.type
_entity_poly.pdbx_seq_one_letter_code
_entity_poly.pdbx_strand_id
1 'polypeptide(L)'
;FSAWTALSASMVLGLGGDYSTLRIIQTQTEFIRHTATEYQRRVAEQNAKAFFKQLTPAKKEELRRKHIKTVLIPTVRSAQTSPEAKEVKMRYSLEGESLIDNYVYEFKTPLQTGTIAKISGLDPEYVGQ
;
A
#
# COMPACT_ATOMS: atom_id res chain seq x y z
N PHE A 1 20.02 -14.50 -41.76
CA PHE A 1 19.84 -14.04 -40.37
C PHE A 1 18.36 -14.15 -40.00
N SER A 2 17.96 -15.20 -39.27
CA SER A 2 16.67 -15.23 -38.57
C SER A 2 16.85 -16.11 -37.34
N ALA A 3 16.91 -15.48 -36.16
CA ALA A 3 16.95 -16.16 -34.87
C ALA A 3 15.51 -16.28 -34.34
N TRP A 4 15.15 -17.50 -33.95
CA TRP A 4 13.96 -17.83 -33.16
C TRP A 4 14.11 -17.30 -31.72
N THR A 5 13.02 -16.82 -31.14
CA THR A 5 12.85 -16.81 -29.69
C THR A 5 11.50 -17.43 -29.35
N ALA A 6 11.57 -18.66 -28.85
CA ALA A 6 10.47 -19.34 -28.19
C ALA A 6 10.22 -18.67 -26.82
N LEU A 7 9.00 -18.20 -26.58
CA LEU A 7 8.57 -17.83 -25.24
C LEU A 7 8.27 -19.12 -24.45
N SER A 8 9.17 -19.48 -23.54
CA SER A 8 8.90 -20.46 -22.49
C SER A 8 7.95 -19.85 -21.46
N ALA A 9 6.70 -20.32 -21.45
CA ALA A 9 5.76 -20.05 -20.36
C ALA A 9 6.11 -20.93 -19.15
N SER A 10 6.61 -20.32 -18.08
CA SER A 10 6.78 -21.01 -16.80
C SER A 10 5.45 -20.99 -16.04
N MET A 11 4.69 -22.08 -16.10
CA MET A 11 3.69 -22.39 -15.08
C MET A 11 4.43 -22.84 -13.81
N VAL A 12 4.16 -22.19 -12.69
CA VAL A 12 4.53 -22.71 -11.37
C VAL A 12 3.25 -23.08 -10.64
N LEU A 13 3.03 -24.38 -10.50
CA LEU A 13 2.15 -24.97 -9.50
C LEU A 13 2.88 -24.96 -8.15
N GLY A 14 2.26 -24.38 -7.13
CA GLY A 14 2.77 -24.42 -5.76
C GLY A 14 1.62 -24.65 -4.78
N LEU A 15 1.43 -25.90 -4.35
CA LEU A 15 0.71 -26.26 -3.15
C LEU A 15 1.71 -26.25 -1.99
N GLY A 16 1.49 -25.43 -0.96
CA GLY A 16 2.26 -25.47 0.28
C GLY A 16 2.32 -24.13 0.99
N GLY A 17 1.62 -24.02 2.12
CA GLY A 17 1.75 -23.03 3.20
C GLY A 17 2.19 -21.62 2.82
N ASP A 18 1.24 -20.66 2.85
CA ASP A 18 1.48 -19.24 2.60
C ASP A 18 2.43 -18.59 3.62
N TYR A 19 3.72 -18.89 3.53
CA TYR A 19 4.80 -18.02 3.98
C TYR A 19 5.12 -17.05 2.86
N SER A 20 4.13 -16.27 2.41
CA SER A 20 4.36 -15.19 1.47
C SER A 20 5.20 -14.12 2.20
N THR A 21 6.52 -14.20 2.07
CA THR A 21 7.42 -13.19 2.61
C THR A 21 7.06 -11.84 2.00
N LEU A 22 6.90 -10.83 2.84
CA LEU A 22 6.59 -9.47 2.40
C LEU A 22 7.67 -8.98 1.45
N ARG A 23 7.25 -8.74 0.21
CA ARG A 23 8.07 -8.14 -0.84
C ARG A 23 8.21 -6.65 -0.57
N ILE A 24 9.44 -6.18 -0.65
CA ILE A 24 9.75 -4.75 -0.67
C ILE A 24 9.81 -4.35 -2.14
N ILE A 25 8.97 -3.39 -2.52
CA ILE A 25 8.94 -2.83 -3.86
C ILE A 25 9.43 -1.39 -3.76
N GLN A 26 10.52 -1.11 -4.47
CA GLN A 26 10.95 0.26 -4.66
C GLN A 26 10.10 0.89 -5.75
N THR A 27 9.21 1.80 -5.36
CA THR A 27 8.38 2.53 -6.32
C THR A 27 8.92 3.94 -6.41
N GLN A 28 9.59 4.26 -7.52
CA GLN A 28 9.95 5.64 -7.83
C GLN A 28 8.68 6.38 -8.29
N THR A 29 7.80 6.67 -7.34
CA THR A 29 6.55 7.38 -7.58
C THR A 29 6.57 8.66 -6.79
N GLU A 30 6.36 9.76 -7.51
CA GLU A 30 6.02 11.05 -6.92
C GLU A 30 4.57 11.00 -6.43
N PHE A 31 4.30 11.64 -5.30
CA PHE A 31 2.95 11.79 -4.78
C PHE A 31 2.59 13.26 -4.64
N ILE A 32 1.30 13.55 -4.75
CA ILE A 32 0.73 14.84 -4.34
C ILE A 32 0.11 14.62 -2.97
N ARG A 33 0.28 15.58 -2.06
CA ARG A 33 -0.45 15.58 -0.79
C ARG A 33 -1.31 16.82 -0.66
N HIS A 34 -2.51 16.66 -0.13
CA HIS A 34 -3.38 17.76 0.25
C HIS A 34 -4.19 17.39 1.50
N THR A 35 -4.73 18.40 2.18
CA THR A 35 -5.55 18.18 3.37
C THR A 35 -6.76 17.32 3.02
N ALA A 36 -6.96 16.27 3.80
CA ALA A 36 -8.07 15.35 3.63
C ALA A 36 -9.41 16.01 3.96
N THR A 37 -10.39 15.81 3.09
CA THR A 37 -11.79 16.13 3.41
C THR A 37 -12.31 15.25 4.55
N GLU A 38 -13.34 15.72 5.26
CA GLU A 38 -14.03 14.91 6.28
C GLU A 38 -14.52 13.57 5.73
N TYR A 39 -15.05 13.58 4.49
CA TYR A 39 -15.55 12.36 3.86
C TYR A 39 -14.41 11.37 3.57
N GLN A 40 -13.28 11.83 3.06
CA GLN A 40 -12.10 10.98 2.85
C GLN A 40 -11.59 10.38 4.15
N ARG A 41 -11.55 11.16 5.24
CA ARG A 41 -11.16 10.64 6.56
C ARG A 41 -12.10 9.55 7.05
N ARG A 42 -13.42 9.75 6.93
CA ARG A 42 -14.42 8.75 7.33
C ARG A 42 -14.28 7.44 6.55
N VAL A 43 -14.09 7.52 5.24
CA VAL A 43 -13.89 6.32 4.39
C VAL A 43 -12.58 5.62 4.74
N ALA A 44 -11.48 6.38 4.89
CA ALA A 44 -10.20 5.81 5.28
C ALA A 44 -10.27 5.13 6.66
N GLU A 45 -10.98 5.72 7.61
CA GLU A 45 -11.14 5.14 8.96
C GLU A 45 -11.94 3.83 8.93
N GLN A 46 -13.00 3.75 8.12
CA GLN A 46 -13.77 2.51 7.94
C GLN A 46 -12.89 1.41 7.33
N ASN A 47 -12.11 1.75 6.30
CA ASN A 47 -11.18 0.83 5.66
C ASN A 47 -10.06 0.40 6.60
N ALA A 48 -9.51 1.32 7.40
CA ALA A 48 -8.49 1.03 8.40
C ALA A 48 -9.02 0.04 9.45
N LYS A 49 -10.24 0.25 9.96
CA LYS A 49 -10.89 -0.67 10.89
C LYS A 49 -11.06 -2.07 10.28
N ALA A 50 -11.43 -2.17 9.01
CA ALA A 50 -11.54 -3.46 8.33
C ALA A 50 -10.17 -4.12 8.17
N PHE A 51 -9.16 -3.36 7.76
CA PHE A 51 -7.79 -3.81 7.60
C PHE A 51 -7.20 -4.35 8.91
N PHE A 52 -7.26 -3.59 10.00
CA PHE A 52 -6.68 -3.99 11.29
C PHE A 52 -7.36 -5.23 11.89
N LYS A 53 -8.68 -5.40 11.66
CA LYS A 53 -9.39 -6.63 12.04
C LYS A 53 -8.88 -7.88 11.34
N GLN A 54 -8.38 -7.74 10.12
CA GLN A 54 -7.85 -8.84 9.30
C GLN A 54 -6.34 -9.03 9.47
N LEU A 55 -5.66 -8.08 10.10
CA LEU A 55 -4.22 -8.12 10.27
C LEU A 55 -3.83 -9.19 11.31
N THR A 56 -3.28 -10.31 10.83
CA THR A 56 -2.90 -11.41 11.71
C THR A 56 -1.70 -11.02 12.59
N PRO A 57 -1.57 -11.61 13.80
CA PRO A 57 -0.42 -11.38 14.66
C PRO A 57 0.92 -11.71 13.99
N ALA A 58 0.95 -12.79 13.20
CA ALA A 58 2.13 -13.19 12.44
C ALA A 58 2.55 -12.11 11.42
N LYS A 59 1.58 -11.49 10.75
CA LYS A 59 1.84 -10.40 9.80
C LYS A 59 2.30 -9.12 10.50
N LYS A 60 1.69 -8.77 11.63
CA LYS A 60 2.10 -7.62 12.47
C LYS A 60 3.54 -7.78 12.93
N GLU A 61 3.91 -9.00 13.36
CA GLU A 61 5.28 -9.32 13.77
C GLU A 61 6.27 -9.29 12.59
N GLU A 62 5.87 -9.78 11.42
CA GLU A 62 6.71 -9.68 10.22
C GLU A 62 7.00 -8.21 9.84
N LEU A 63 5.98 -7.35 9.87
CA LEU A 63 6.10 -5.91 9.62
C LEU A 63 7.03 -5.24 10.66
N ARG A 64 6.88 -5.60 11.94
CA ARG A 64 7.75 -5.12 13.03
C ARG A 64 9.21 -5.48 12.81
N ARG A 65 9.52 -6.74 12.47
CA ARG A 65 10.89 -7.18 12.15
C ARG A 65 11.50 -6.45 10.96
N LYS A 66 10.67 -6.02 10.01
CA LYS A 66 11.07 -5.22 8.84
C LYS A 66 11.09 -3.71 9.14
N HIS A 67 10.89 -3.31 10.40
CA HIS A 67 10.85 -1.92 10.85
C HIS A 67 9.77 -1.07 10.16
N ILE A 68 8.68 -1.70 9.71
CA ILE A 68 7.56 -1.01 9.09
C ILE A 68 6.59 -0.57 10.18
N LYS A 69 6.38 0.74 10.28
CA LYS A 69 5.57 1.36 11.34
C LYS A 69 4.24 1.90 10.84
N THR A 70 4.09 2.03 9.53
CA THR A 70 2.99 2.76 8.92
C THR A 70 2.38 1.94 7.79
N VAL A 71 1.07 2.14 7.60
CA VAL A 71 0.30 1.54 6.52
C VAL A 71 -0.46 2.62 5.75
N LEU A 72 -0.44 2.51 4.42
CA LEU A 72 -1.26 3.29 3.50
C LEU A 72 -2.61 2.60 3.31
N ILE A 73 -3.66 3.24 3.79
CA ILE A 73 -5.05 2.77 3.71
C ILE A 73 -5.78 3.52 2.60
N PRO A 74 -6.48 2.84 1.68
CA PRO A 74 -7.20 3.50 0.60
C PRO A 74 -8.36 4.37 1.10
N THR A 75 -8.58 5.47 0.39
CA THR A 75 -9.77 6.33 0.53
C THR A 75 -10.32 6.68 -0.86
N VAL A 76 -11.26 7.62 -0.92
CA VAL A 76 -11.91 8.07 -2.16
C VAL A 76 -11.28 9.33 -2.73
N ARG A 77 -11.48 9.53 -4.04
CA ARG A 77 -11.18 10.81 -4.70
C ARG A 77 -12.17 11.88 -4.26
N SER A 78 -11.74 13.12 -4.22
CA SER A 78 -12.58 14.31 -4.02
C SER A 78 -12.44 15.29 -5.19
N ALA A 79 -13.16 16.42 -5.14
CA ALA A 79 -13.01 17.49 -6.12
C ALA A 79 -11.61 18.13 -6.13
N GLN A 80 -10.87 18.01 -5.02
CA GLN A 80 -9.48 18.46 -4.90
C GLN A 80 -8.47 17.46 -5.46
N THR A 81 -8.89 16.20 -5.68
CA THR A 81 -7.99 15.16 -6.16
C THR A 81 -7.53 15.42 -7.58
N SER A 82 -6.23 15.32 -7.84
CA SER A 82 -5.69 15.49 -9.18
C SER A 82 -6.38 14.57 -10.19
N PRO A 83 -6.67 15.01 -11.42
CA PRO A 83 -7.19 14.14 -12.47
C PRO A 83 -6.26 12.96 -12.76
N GLU A 84 -4.95 13.14 -12.57
CA GLU A 84 -3.91 12.14 -12.81
C GLU A 84 -3.80 11.08 -11.71
N ALA A 85 -4.40 11.31 -10.53
CA ALA A 85 -4.36 10.36 -9.44
C ALA A 85 -5.05 9.05 -9.83
N LYS A 86 -4.35 7.92 -9.66
CA LYS A 86 -4.91 6.58 -9.82
C LYS A 86 -5.33 5.98 -8.48
N GLU A 87 -4.61 6.33 -7.42
CA GLU A 87 -4.94 5.94 -6.05
C GLU A 87 -4.88 7.14 -5.11
N VAL A 88 -5.71 7.11 -4.08
CA VAL A 88 -5.72 8.08 -2.98
C VAL A 88 -5.69 7.29 -1.68
N LYS A 89 -4.69 7.53 -0.83
CA LYS A 89 -4.51 6.80 0.42
C LYS A 89 -4.20 7.74 1.59
N MET A 90 -4.46 7.29 2.81
CA MET A 90 -4.11 7.98 4.05
C MET A 90 -3.19 7.09 4.89
N ARG A 91 -2.39 7.70 5.76
CA ARG A 91 -1.35 7.01 6.54
C ARG A 91 -1.82 6.72 7.96
N TYR A 92 -1.75 5.46 8.35
CA TYR A 92 -2.11 4.97 9.68
C TYR A 92 -0.92 4.31 10.38
N SER A 93 -0.81 4.50 11.69
CA SER A 93 0.14 3.80 12.54
C SER A 93 -0.25 2.34 12.67
N LEU A 94 0.69 1.42 12.43
CA LEU A 94 0.50 -0.01 12.70
C LEU A 94 0.51 -0.32 14.20
N GLU A 95 1.15 0.51 15.02
CA GLU A 95 1.24 0.32 16.46
C GLU A 95 0.01 0.86 17.18
N GLY A 96 -0.37 2.10 16.87
CA GLY A 96 -1.51 2.79 17.50
C GLY A 96 -2.85 2.58 16.79
N GLU A 97 -2.84 1.93 15.62
CA GLU A 97 -4.03 1.67 14.79
C GLU A 97 -4.85 2.95 14.52
N SER A 98 -4.12 4.06 14.35
CA SER A 98 -4.65 5.42 14.34
C SER A 98 -4.07 6.25 13.20
N LEU A 99 -4.78 7.30 12.82
CA LEU A 99 -4.36 8.20 11.75
C LEU A 99 -3.10 9.00 12.17
N ILE A 100 -2.09 9.06 11.30
CA ILE A 100 -0.83 9.76 11.58
C ILE A 100 -0.93 11.26 11.26
N ASP A 101 -1.60 11.58 10.17
CA ASP A 101 -1.72 12.94 9.67
C ASP A 101 -3.05 13.15 8.93
N ASN A 102 -3.44 14.42 8.76
CA ASN A 102 -4.69 14.78 8.10
C ASN A 102 -4.53 14.97 6.58
N TYR A 103 -3.55 14.31 5.95
CA TYR A 103 -3.33 14.41 4.52
C TYR A 103 -3.83 13.17 3.78
N VAL A 104 -4.27 13.39 2.54
CA VAL A 104 -4.35 12.32 1.55
C VAL A 104 -3.11 12.36 0.67
N TYR A 105 -2.69 11.18 0.24
CA TYR A 105 -1.57 10.96 -0.65
C TYR A 105 -2.10 10.39 -1.96
N GLU A 106 -1.84 11.12 -3.04
CA GLU A 106 -2.26 10.75 -4.38
C GLU A 106 -1.10 10.12 -5.13
N PHE A 107 -1.34 8.96 -5.71
CA PHE A 107 -0.34 8.23 -6.47
C PHE A 107 -0.78 8.13 -7.93
N LYS A 108 0.11 8.56 -8.84
CA LYS A 108 -0.09 8.41 -10.30
C LYS A 108 0.10 6.96 -10.75
N THR A 109 0.94 6.21 -10.04
CA THR A 109 1.15 4.78 -10.26
C THR A 109 0.51 4.00 -9.11
N PRO A 110 -0.37 3.03 -9.38
CA PRO A 110 -0.95 2.19 -8.34
C PRO A 110 0.12 1.46 -7.52
N LEU A 111 -0.07 1.41 -6.21
CA LEU A 111 0.79 0.68 -5.29
C LEU A 111 0.26 -0.73 -5.10
N GLN A 112 1.15 -1.72 -5.11
CA GLN A 112 0.74 -3.11 -4.94
C GLN A 112 0.33 -3.40 -3.49
N THR A 113 -0.95 -3.67 -3.28
CA THR A 113 -1.49 -4.11 -1.98
C THR A 113 -0.74 -5.34 -1.45
N GLY A 114 -0.54 -5.40 -0.14
CA GLY A 114 0.15 -6.51 0.51
C GLY A 114 1.68 -6.45 0.41
N THR A 115 2.24 -5.34 -0.08
CA THR A 115 3.69 -5.14 -0.20
C THR A 115 4.17 -3.96 0.63
N ILE A 116 5.48 -3.83 0.77
CA ILE A 116 6.12 -2.65 1.37
C ILE A 116 6.57 -1.75 0.24
N ALA A 117 5.97 -0.55 0.14
CA ALA A 117 6.35 0.46 -0.82
C ALA A 117 7.45 1.36 -0.25
N LYS A 118 8.55 1.53 -1.00
CA LYS A 118 9.51 2.62 -0.75
C LYS A 118 9.17 3.78 -1.68
N ILE A 119 8.60 4.84 -1.12
CA ILE A 119 8.16 6.04 -1.84
C ILE A 119 9.14 7.17 -1.53
N SER A 120 9.57 7.92 -2.54
CA SER A 120 10.48 9.05 -2.32
C SER A 120 9.85 10.08 -1.37
N GLY A 121 10.57 10.49 -0.33
CA GLY A 121 10.10 11.45 0.65
C GLY A 121 9.21 10.89 1.77
N LEU A 122 9.03 9.57 1.84
CA LEU A 122 8.38 8.87 2.96
C LEU A 122 9.28 7.73 3.46
N ASP A 123 9.07 7.34 4.71
CA ASP A 123 9.57 6.05 5.21
C ASP A 123 8.91 4.89 4.45
N PRO A 124 9.48 3.67 4.47
CA PRO A 124 8.82 2.51 3.89
C PRO A 124 7.42 2.27 4.49
N GLU A 125 6.42 2.16 3.61
CA GLU A 125 5.01 2.08 3.95
C GLU A 125 4.45 0.71 3.58
N TYR A 126 3.68 0.07 4.48
CA TYR A 126 2.90 -1.10 4.07
C TYR A 126 1.68 -0.67 3.25
N VAL A 127 1.36 -1.36 2.17
CA VAL A 127 0.17 -1.03 1.36
C VAL A 127 -1.00 -1.89 1.82
N GLY A 128 -1.95 -1.27 2.53
CA GLY A 128 -3.18 -1.89 2.98
C GLY A 128 -4.17 -2.13 1.83
N GLN A 129 -5.10 -3.06 2.08
CA GLN A 129 -6.22 -3.37 1.19
C GLN A 129 -7.43 -2.48 1.49
#